data_AF-F0FE67-F1
#
_entry.id   AF-F0FE67-F1
#
_cell.length_a   1.000
_cell.length_b   1.000
_cell.length_c   1.000
_cell.angle_alpha   90.00
_cell.angle_beta   90.00
_cell.angle_gamma   90.00
#
_symmetry.space_group_name_H-M   'P 1'
#
loop_
_entity.id
_entity.type
_entity.pdbx_description
1 polymer ?
#
loop_
_entity_poly.entity_id
_entity_poly.type
_entity_poly.pdbx_seq_one_letter_code
_entity_poly.pdbx_strand_id
1 'polypeptide(L)'
;MIQLFDYYNQETQDLHDSLLAAGYDCPTIVIEANGFLPDDMISPYTYFLGDEEGADHPLFFNQVPVPPFWEITGDHQAARVSDMGEERARIHYASQAKGRLVKQVDWLDKKGQLRMSERYNKQGRCFAKTAYKSGQEAFNTTYYSTDGQERIVENHATGDIILTLDQEPLRIFKSRVDFIRFFLERLDFDLDHILFNSLAYSFLVSHSLTGLKGQDILFWQEPLYDELPGNMQLILENSQLRAQTIVIPDLATYEKAKSLAAADQQQKFLHLGYHYDFKRDNFLRKDALILTHSDQIEGLETLVQTLPQVVFRIAALTEMSPKLLSMLSYKNVVLYQNASLKQIEQLYLESDIYLDINHGGQVLQAVRKAFENNLLILGFEQTLHDRHYIAQQHIFDSSQPAQLASTLEEALSGVEQMRSALQAQGRHANDVPVSLYQETLQSVLGGQHG
;
A
#
# COMPACT_ATOMS: atom_id res chain seq x y z
N MET A 1 20.27 1.96 14.37
CA MET A 1 19.27 2.68 13.57
C MET A 1 18.06 1.78 13.37
N ILE A 2 16.86 2.34 13.28
CA ILE A 2 15.62 1.59 12.99
C ILE A 2 14.71 2.34 12.02
N GLN A 3 13.84 1.61 11.34
CA GLN A 3 12.65 2.13 10.65
C GLN A 3 11.41 1.87 11.52
N LEU A 4 10.58 2.89 11.74
CA LEU A 4 9.37 2.80 12.56
C LEU A 4 8.17 3.38 11.80
N PHE A 5 7.36 2.52 11.22
CA PHE A 5 6.21 2.90 10.41
C PHE A 5 4.90 2.71 11.16
N ASP A 6 3.95 3.64 11.01
CA ASP A 6 2.64 3.53 11.66
C ASP A 6 1.77 2.44 11.03
N TYR A 7 1.77 2.37 9.70
CA TYR A 7 0.94 1.46 8.89
C TYR A 7 1.78 0.78 7.81
N TYR A 8 1.31 -0.37 7.32
CA TYR A 8 1.90 -1.04 6.18
C TYR A 8 1.02 -0.88 4.94
N ASN A 9 1.54 -0.15 3.95
CA ASN A 9 0.92 0.11 2.65
C ASN A 9 2.00 0.22 1.56
N GLN A 10 1.59 0.43 0.30
CA GLN A 10 2.54 0.49 -0.82
C GLN A 10 3.55 1.64 -0.69
N GLU A 11 3.14 2.80 -0.19
CA GLU A 11 4.04 3.96 0.01
C GLU A 11 5.12 3.65 1.06
N THR A 12 4.75 2.93 2.11
CA THR A 12 5.69 2.45 3.14
C THR A 12 6.67 1.44 2.56
N GLN A 13 6.17 0.51 1.73
CA GLN A 13 7.02 -0.46 1.03
C GLN A 13 8.01 0.24 0.09
N ASP A 14 7.55 1.22 -0.70
CA ASP A 14 8.42 1.97 -1.62
C ASP A 14 9.53 2.73 -0.86
N LEU A 15 9.21 3.30 0.31
CA LEU A 15 10.21 3.92 1.19
C LEU A 15 11.21 2.88 1.72
N HIS A 16 10.72 1.75 2.22
CA HIS A 16 11.57 0.66 2.74
C HIS A 16 12.52 0.14 1.68
N ASP A 17 12.01 -0.21 0.48
CA ASP A 17 12.78 -0.72 -0.64
C ASP A 17 13.85 0.28 -1.10
N SER A 18 13.51 1.57 -1.13
CA SER A 18 14.45 2.63 -1.51
C SER A 18 15.58 2.80 -0.50
N LEU A 19 15.27 2.73 0.80
CA LEU A 19 16.25 2.77 1.88
C LEU A 19 17.17 1.53 1.84
N LEU A 20 16.58 0.35 1.63
CA LEU A 20 17.31 -0.91 1.51
C LEU A 20 18.28 -0.88 0.32
N ALA A 21 17.82 -0.43 -0.85
CA ALA A 21 18.66 -0.27 -2.04
C ALA A 21 19.81 0.73 -1.83
N ALA A 22 19.59 1.76 -1.02
CA ALA A 22 20.61 2.74 -0.65
C ALA A 22 21.60 2.24 0.42
N GLY A 23 21.41 1.04 0.97
CA GLY A 23 22.28 0.40 1.95
C GLY A 23 21.84 0.57 3.40
N TYR A 24 20.63 1.07 3.65
CA TYR A 24 20.07 1.23 5.01
C TYR A 24 19.27 -0.01 5.43
N ASP A 25 19.95 -1.15 5.49
CA ASP A 25 19.41 -2.41 6.02
C ASP A 25 19.41 -2.36 7.56
N CYS A 26 18.31 -1.86 8.13
CA CYS A 26 18.12 -1.74 9.56
C CYS A 26 16.78 -2.36 9.99
N PRO A 27 16.65 -2.77 11.27
CA PRO A 27 15.42 -3.38 11.76
C PRO A 27 14.20 -2.49 11.47
N THR A 28 13.17 -3.09 10.89
CA THR A 28 11.95 -2.40 10.48
C THR A 28 10.78 -2.81 11.35
N ILE A 29 10.15 -1.83 12.00
CA ILE A 29 9.05 -2.01 12.94
C ILE A 29 7.81 -1.34 12.38
N VAL A 30 6.71 -2.08 12.29
CA VAL A 30 5.38 -1.56 11.92
C VAL A 30 4.46 -1.58 13.15
N ILE A 31 3.93 -0.42 13.54
CA ILE A 31 3.09 -0.26 14.72
C ILE A 31 1.73 -0.93 14.52
N GLU A 32 1.14 -0.84 13.32
CA GLU A 32 -0.09 -1.54 12.98
C GLU A 32 0.02 -3.05 13.23
N ALA A 33 -1.03 -3.63 13.83
CA ALA A 33 -1.18 -5.07 13.97
C ALA A 33 -1.62 -5.71 12.64
N ASN A 34 -0.72 -5.67 11.65
CA ASN A 34 -0.94 -6.25 10.33
C ASN A 34 -0.44 -7.71 10.31
N GLY A 35 -1.33 -8.65 9.97
CA GLY A 35 -1.01 -10.08 9.91
C GLY A 35 -0.31 -10.53 8.63
N PHE A 36 -0.12 -9.64 7.66
CA PHE A 36 0.45 -9.92 6.34
C PHE A 36 1.73 -9.12 6.06
N LEU A 37 2.46 -8.75 7.11
CA LEU A 37 3.76 -8.10 6.97
C LEU A 37 4.74 -9.01 6.21
N PRO A 38 5.60 -8.45 5.35
CA PRO A 38 6.74 -9.19 4.81
C PRO A 38 7.68 -9.62 5.95
N ASP A 39 8.49 -10.66 5.71
CA ASP A 39 9.31 -11.28 6.77
C ASP A 39 10.47 -10.40 7.27
N ASP A 40 10.81 -9.33 6.54
CA ASP A 40 11.81 -8.32 6.93
C ASP A 40 11.28 -7.28 7.95
N MET A 41 9.95 -7.24 8.18
CA MET A 41 9.31 -6.32 9.11
C MET A 41 8.66 -7.05 10.27
N ILE A 42 8.73 -6.46 11.46
CA ILE A 42 8.08 -6.98 12.67
C ILE A 42 7.11 -5.97 13.27
N SER A 43 6.12 -6.44 14.02
CA SER A 43 5.19 -5.59 14.77
C SER A 43 5.19 -5.97 16.25
N PRO A 44 5.14 -5.01 17.19
CA PRO A 44 5.06 -5.31 18.61
C PRO A 44 3.83 -6.17 18.98
N TYR A 45 2.78 -6.15 18.16
CA TYR A 45 1.56 -6.93 18.38
C TYR A 45 1.68 -8.39 17.91
N THR A 46 2.45 -8.68 16.87
CA THR A 46 2.57 -10.03 16.30
C THR A 46 3.81 -10.77 16.81
N TYR A 47 4.86 -10.05 17.21
CA TYR A 47 6.15 -10.62 17.60
C TYR A 47 6.05 -11.65 18.75
N PHE A 48 5.20 -11.40 19.75
CA PHE A 48 5.08 -12.26 20.94
C PHE A 48 4.08 -13.41 20.80
N LEU A 49 3.50 -13.63 19.61
CA LEU A 49 2.41 -14.59 19.42
C LEU A 49 2.90 -16.01 19.11
N GLY A 50 4.15 -16.18 18.68
CA GLY A 50 4.78 -17.47 18.42
C GLY A 50 4.41 -18.12 17.08
N ASP A 51 3.93 -17.34 16.11
CA ASP A 51 3.76 -17.82 14.72
C ASP A 51 5.12 -18.13 14.07
N GLU A 52 5.14 -19.07 13.14
CA GLU A 52 6.33 -19.40 12.34
C GLU A 52 6.61 -18.30 11.29
N GLU A 53 7.86 -17.85 11.23
CA GLU A 53 8.36 -16.89 10.23
C GLU A 53 8.52 -17.57 8.85
N GLY A 54 8.27 -16.85 7.76
CA GLY A 54 8.41 -17.38 6.40
C GLY A 54 7.28 -18.28 5.89
N ALA A 55 6.28 -18.60 6.74
CA ALA A 55 5.09 -19.33 6.30
C ALA A 55 4.06 -18.40 5.63
N ASP A 56 3.76 -18.66 4.35
CA ASP A 56 2.71 -17.99 3.57
C ASP A 56 1.63 -19.01 3.14
N HIS A 57 0.73 -19.32 4.06
CA HIS A 57 -0.44 -20.17 3.82
C HIS A 57 -1.73 -19.58 4.41
N PRO A 58 -2.23 -18.46 3.87
CA PRO A 58 -3.42 -17.81 4.40
C PRO A 58 -4.68 -18.64 4.14
N LEU A 59 -5.72 -18.46 4.95
CA LEU A 59 -7.01 -19.11 4.69
C LEU A 59 -7.64 -18.58 3.40
N PHE A 60 -8.17 -19.50 2.61
CA PHE A 60 -9.12 -19.19 1.56
C PHE A 60 -10.50 -18.92 2.16
N PHE A 61 -11.32 -18.10 1.50
CA PHE A 61 -12.58 -17.61 2.05
C PHE A 61 -13.54 -18.70 2.58
N ASN A 62 -13.55 -19.88 1.98
CA ASN A 62 -14.42 -21.01 2.38
C ASN A 62 -13.82 -21.90 3.47
N GLN A 63 -12.62 -21.58 3.96
CA GLN A 63 -11.94 -22.30 5.04
C GLN A 63 -12.11 -21.62 6.41
N VAL A 64 -12.79 -20.47 6.45
CA VAL A 64 -13.12 -19.78 7.70
C VAL A 64 -13.93 -20.75 8.59
N PRO A 65 -13.51 -21.00 9.84
CA PRO A 65 -14.26 -21.86 10.75
C PRO A 65 -15.65 -21.28 11.03
N VAL A 66 -16.69 -22.04 10.72
CA VAL A 66 -18.09 -21.67 10.95
C VAL A 66 -18.84 -22.78 11.69
N PRO A 67 -19.96 -22.48 12.39
CA PRO A 67 -20.81 -23.49 12.98
C PRO A 67 -21.28 -24.56 11.97
N PRO A 68 -21.59 -25.79 12.43
CA PRO A 68 -22.00 -26.87 11.54
C PRO A 68 -23.18 -26.46 10.63
N PHE A 69 -23.06 -26.82 9.34
CA PHE A 69 -24.06 -26.59 8.28
C PHE A 69 -24.29 -25.12 7.87
N TRP A 70 -23.53 -24.16 8.39
CA TRP A 70 -23.59 -22.78 7.91
C TRP A 70 -22.99 -22.66 6.51
N GLU A 71 -23.55 -21.77 5.71
CA GLU A 71 -23.17 -21.57 4.31
C GLU A 71 -22.15 -20.43 4.20
N ILE A 72 -21.07 -20.65 3.44
CA ILE A 72 -20.14 -19.61 3.05
C ILE A 72 -20.30 -19.34 1.55
N THR A 73 -20.59 -18.09 1.20
CA THR A 73 -20.67 -17.64 -0.20
C THR A 73 -19.73 -16.45 -0.41
N GLY A 74 -19.23 -16.24 -1.62
CA GLY A 74 -18.35 -15.12 -1.90
C GLY A 74 -18.13 -14.85 -3.38
N ASP A 75 -17.79 -13.61 -3.68
CA ASP A 75 -17.37 -13.15 -4.99
C ASP A 75 -15.87 -12.79 -4.97
N HIS A 76 -15.42 -11.92 -5.90
CA HIS A 76 -14.02 -11.50 -5.98
C HIS A 76 -13.67 -10.35 -5.02
N GLN A 77 -14.67 -9.63 -4.47
CA GLN A 77 -14.49 -8.47 -3.61
C GLN A 77 -14.65 -8.84 -2.13
N ALA A 78 -15.65 -9.68 -1.81
CA ALA A 78 -15.94 -10.08 -0.45
C ALA A 78 -16.58 -11.47 -0.37
N ALA A 79 -16.64 -12.02 0.84
CA ALA A 79 -17.43 -13.21 1.16
C ALA A 79 -18.34 -12.96 2.36
N ARG A 80 -19.31 -13.84 2.56
CA ARG A 80 -20.28 -13.79 3.66
C ARG A 80 -20.56 -15.19 4.19
N VAL A 81 -20.90 -15.25 5.47
CA VAL A 81 -21.36 -16.44 6.16
C VAL A 81 -22.85 -16.26 6.48
N SER A 82 -23.65 -17.30 6.19
CA SER A 82 -25.09 -17.29 6.39
C SER A 82 -25.59 -18.52 7.16
N ASP A 83 -26.61 -18.31 7.98
CA ASP A 83 -27.35 -19.34 8.69
C ASP A 83 -28.79 -19.34 8.20
N MET A 84 -29.22 -20.41 7.52
CA MET A 84 -30.54 -20.51 6.87
C MET A 84 -30.85 -19.30 5.95
N GLY A 85 -29.83 -18.76 5.29
CA GLY A 85 -29.92 -17.59 4.40
C GLY A 85 -29.83 -16.23 5.10
N GLU A 86 -29.82 -16.17 6.44
CA GLU A 86 -29.60 -14.92 7.18
C GLU A 86 -28.10 -14.63 7.35
N GLU A 87 -27.67 -13.41 7.05
CA GLU A 87 -26.27 -12.99 7.19
C GLU A 87 -25.81 -13.06 8.66
N ARG A 88 -24.62 -13.62 8.87
CA ARG A 88 -23.99 -13.79 10.19
C ARG A 88 -22.56 -13.26 10.25
N ALA A 89 -21.83 -13.30 9.15
CA ALA A 89 -20.52 -12.68 9.08
C ALA A 89 -20.18 -12.15 7.70
N ARG A 90 -19.27 -11.18 7.66
CA ARG A 90 -18.63 -10.65 6.45
C ARG A 90 -17.16 -11.01 6.47
N ILE A 91 -16.67 -11.57 5.38
CA ILE A 91 -15.27 -11.97 5.20
C ILE A 91 -14.63 -10.95 4.26
N HIS A 92 -13.64 -10.25 4.77
CA HIS A 92 -12.86 -9.25 4.03
C HIS A 92 -11.57 -9.88 3.53
N TYR A 93 -11.27 -9.66 2.25
CA TYR A 93 -10.08 -10.20 1.64
C TYR A 93 -8.83 -9.38 1.95
N ALA A 94 -7.68 -10.06 2.02
CA ALA A 94 -6.39 -9.42 2.05
C ALA A 94 -6.15 -8.70 0.72
N SER A 95 -5.50 -7.53 0.78
CA SER A 95 -5.15 -6.72 -0.39
C SER A 95 -4.07 -7.35 -1.29
N GLN A 96 -3.70 -8.60 -1.04
CA GLN A 96 -2.66 -9.30 -1.79
C GLN A 96 -3.16 -9.71 -3.18
N ALA A 97 -2.24 -9.82 -4.14
CA ALA A 97 -2.52 -10.19 -5.54
C ALA A 97 -3.23 -11.55 -5.69
N LYS A 98 -3.13 -12.42 -4.69
CA LYS A 98 -3.85 -13.70 -4.63
C LYS A 98 -5.25 -13.43 -4.07
N GLY A 99 -6.24 -13.28 -4.96
CA GLY A 99 -7.61 -12.97 -4.57
C GLY A 99 -8.25 -14.00 -3.63
N ARG A 100 -9.23 -13.54 -2.82
CA ARG A 100 -10.04 -14.32 -1.87
C ARG A 100 -9.33 -14.95 -0.67
N LEU A 101 -8.14 -14.44 -0.32
CA LEU A 101 -7.47 -14.77 0.93
C LEU A 101 -8.06 -13.97 2.09
N VAL A 102 -8.26 -14.59 3.25
CA VAL A 102 -8.96 -14.00 4.39
C VAL A 102 -8.04 -13.07 5.19
N LYS A 103 -8.42 -11.80 5.32
CA LYS A 103 -7.76 -10.84 6.24
C LYS A 103 -8.51 -10.69 7.55
N GLN A 104 -9.83 -10.55 7.47
CA GLN A 104 -10.68 -10.24 8.61
C GLN A 104 -12.07 -10.84 8.42
N VAL A 105 -12.67 -11.31 9.51
CA VAL A 105 -14.04 -11.83 9.55
C VAL A 105 -14.84 -11.06 10.59
N ASP A 106 -15.84 -10.33 10.13
CA ASP A 106 -16.73 -9.50 10.93
C ASP A 106 -18.02 -10.24 11.25
N TRP A 107 -18.20 -10.61 12.51
CA TRP A 107 -19.40 -11.30 13.01
C TRP A 107 -20.48 -10.31 13.44
N LEU A 108 -21.70 -10.57 12.97
CA LEU A 108 -22.88 -9.74 13.15
C LEU A 108 -23.86 -10.37 14.15
N ASP A 109 -24.61 -9.53 14.84
CA ASP A 109 -25.80 -9.98 15.57
C ASP A 109 -27.01 -10.19 14.64
N LYS A 110 -28.12 -10.70 15.19
CA LYS A 110 -29.37 -10.94 14.44
C LYS A 110 -30.00 -9.67 13.85
N LYS A 111 -29.55 -8.47 14.24
CA LYS A 111 -29.99 -7.19 13.69
C LYS A 111 -29.01 -6.65 12.64
N GLY A 112 -27.99 -7.43 12.26
CA GLY A 112 -26.96 -7.04 11.32
C GLY A 112 -25.91 -6.08 11.88
N GLN A 113 -25.83 -5.91 13.20
CA GLN A 113 -24.85 -5.01 13.82
C GLN A 113 -23.54 -5.76 14.11
N LEU A 114 -22.40 -5.11 13.82
CA LEU A 114 -21.08 -5.64 14.13
C LEU A 114 -20.90 -5.87 15.64
N ARG A 115 -20.41 -7.07 15.99
CA ARG A 115 -20.12 -7.45 17.38
C ARG A 115 -18.69 -7.86 17.62
N MET A 116 -18.08 -8.52 16.64
CA MET A 116 -16.71 -9.03 16.77
C MET A 116 -16.03 -9.02 15.41
N SER A 117 -14.76 -8.64 15.40
CA SER A 117 -13.90 -8.76 14.22
C SER A 117 -12.74 -9.68 14.55
N GLU A 118 -12.65 -10.80 13.86
CA GLU A 118 -11.56 -11.76 13.96
C GLU A 118 -10.54 -11.46 12.86
N ARG A 119 -9.26 -11.27 13.22
CA ARG A 119 -8.18 -10.93 12.29
C ARG A 119 -7.30 -12.15 12.03
N TYR A 120 -6.96 -12.36 10.77
CA TYR A 120 -6.17 -13.48 10.29
C TYR A 120 -4.80 -13.01 9.78
N ASN A 121 -3.79 -13.87 9.91
CA ASN A 121 -2.43 -13.62 9.45
C ASN A 121 -2.11 -14.43 8.18
N LYS A 122 -0.92 -14.20 7.61
CA LYS A 122 -0.42 -14.92 6.43
C LYS A 122 -0.21 -16.43 6.64
N GLN A 123 -0.18 -16.89 7.89
CA GLN A 123 -0.15 -18.30 8.27
C GLN A 123 -1.55 -18.94 8.34
N GLY A 124 -2.62 -18.16 8.11
CA GLY A 124 -4.00 -18.65 8.14
C GLY A 124 -4.58 -18.82 9.56
N ARG A 125 -3.95 -18.24 10.58
CA ARG A 125 -4.41 -18.29 11.97
C ARG A 125 -5.18 -17.03 12.35
N CYS A 126 -6.27 -17.19 13.09
CA CYS A 126 -6.92 -16.08 13.78
C CYS A 126 -6.06 -15.66 14.98
N PHE A 127 -5.35 -14.55 14.86
CA PHE A 127 -4.39 -14.10 15.87
C PHE A 127 -4.94 -13.00 16.78
N ALA A 128 -6.01 -12.31 16.37
CA ALA A 128 -6.62 -11.25 17.18
C ALA A 128 -8.15 -11.20 17.05
N LYS A 129 -8.81 -10.77 18.12
CA LYS A 129 -10.25 -10.52 18.15
C LYS A 129 -10.55 -9.13 18.71
N THR A 130 -11.28 -8.32 17.96
CA THR A 130 -11.79 -7.02 18.40
C THR A 130 -13.25 -7.16 18.79
N ALA A 131 -13.61 -6.77 20.02
CA ALA A 131 -15.01 -6.73 20.45
C ALA A 131 -15.59 -5.32 20.27
N TYR A 132 -16.88 -5.24 19.96
CA TYR A 132 -17.59 -3.97 19.76
C TYR A 132 -18.73 -3.76 20.77
N LYS A 133 -18.84 -2.54 21.29
CA LYS A 133 -19.92 -2.10 22.18
C LYS A 133 -21.20 -1.76 21.39
N SER A 134 -22.27 -1.46 22.13
CA SER A 134 -23.47 -0.83 21.57
C SER A 134 -23.08 0.45 20.81
N GLY A 135 -23.44 0.55 19.52
CA GLY A 135 -23.05 1.65 18.65
C GLY A 135 -21.91 1.35 17.67
N GLN A 136 -21.40 0.10 17.63
CA GLN A 136 -20.27 -0.30 16.77
C GLN A 136 -18.94 0.40 17.08
N GLU A 137 -18.78 0.87 18.33
CA GLU A 137 -17.51 1.38 18.83
C GLU A 137 -16.61 0.22 19.28
N ALA A 138 -15.35 0.22 18.87
CA ALA A 138 -14.36 -0.77 19.29
C ALA A 138 -14.14 -0.69 20.81
N PHE A 139 -14.28 -1.82 21.49
CA PHE A 139 -14.10 -1.91 22.94
C PHE A 139 -12.65 -2.23 23.31
N ASN A 140 -12.18 -3.38 22.84
CA ASN A 140 -10.83 -3.87 23.06
C ASN A 140 -10.43 -4.78 21.91
N THR A 141 -9.13 -5.01 21.78
CA THR A 141 -8.56 -6.06 20.93
C THR A 141 -7.70 -6.97 21.77
N THR A 142 -7.96 -8.27 21.69
CA THR A 142 -7.17 -9.31 22.33
C THR A 142 -6.35 -10.04 21.28
N TYR A 143 -5.06 -10.23 21.55
CA TYR A 143 -4.10 -10.95 20.71
C TYR A 143 -3.70 -12.26 21.39
N TYR A 144 -3.71 -13.35 20.64
CA TYR A 144 -3.59 -14.71 21.15
C TYR A 144 -2.31 -15.39 20.69
N SER A 145 -1.63 -16.10 21.60
CA SER A 145 -0.55 -17.03 21.23
C SER A 145 -1.09 -18.20 20.41
N THR A 146 -0.19 -18.97 19.79
CA THR A 146 -0.53 -20.19 19.03
C THR A 146 -1.34 -21.20 19.85
N ASP A 147 -1.13 -21.27 21.16
CA ASP A 147 -1.89 -22.10 22.12
C ASP A 147 -3.23 -21.49 22.57
N GLY A 148 -3.61 -20.32 22.07
CA GLY A 148 -4.85 -19.62 22.43
C GLY A 148 -4.81 -18.86 23.76
N GLN A 149 -3.63 -18.63 24.33
CA GLN A 149 -3.49 -17.81 25.54
C GLN A 149 -3.46 -16.32 25.18
N GLU A 150 -4.09 -15.48 26.01
CA GLU A 150 -4.07 -14.02 25.82
C GLU A 150 -2.67 -13.47 26.10
N ARG A 151 -2.06 -12.82 25.09
CA ARG A 151 -0.74 -12.20 25.20
C ARG A 151 -0.81 -10.69 25.34
N ILE A 152 -1.67 -10.05 24.55
CA ILE A 152 -1.85 -8.61 24.57
C ILE A 152 -3.35 -8.33 24.61
N VAL A 153 -3.77 -7.44 25.52
CA VAL A 153 -5.15 -6.92 25.57
C VAL A 153 -5.07 -5.41 25.57
N GLU A 154 -5.50 -4.79 24.47
CA GLU A 154 -5.56 -3.34 24.31
C GLU A 154 -6.99 -2.86 24.49
N ASN A 155 -7.21 -1.97 25.46
CA ASN A 155 -8.50 -1.33 25.69
C ASN A 155 -8.59 -0.02 24.89
N HIS A 156 -9.45 0.01 23.87
CA HIS A 156 -9.59 1.17 22.98
C HIS A 156 -10.29 2.37 23.63
N ALA A 157 -10.98 2.16 24.76
CA ALA A 157 -11.64 3.24 25.49
C ALA A 157 -10.70 3.97 26.46
N THR A 158 -9.75 3.26 27.08
CA THR A 158 -8.79 3.85 28.03
C THR A 158 -7.40 4.06 27.45
N GLY A 159 -7.04 3.33 26.39
CA GLY A 159 -5.68 3.29 25.85
C GLY A 159 -4.72 2.40 26.63
N ASP A 160 -5.17 1.76 27.72
CA ASP A 160 -4.34 0.83 28.49
C ASP A 160 -4.07 -0.45 27.70
N ILE A 161 -2.82 -0.92 27.75
CA ILE A 161 -2.39 -2.18 27.14
C ILE A 161 -1.90 -3.11 28.25
N ILE A 162 -2.51 -4.28 28.36
CA ILE A 162 -2.11 -5.34 29.26
C ILE A 162 -1.25 -6.34 28.47
N LEU A 163 -0.03 -6.56 28.93
CA LEU A 163 0.91 -7.52 28.36
C LEU A 163 1.14 -8.67 29.33
N THR A 164 0.87 -9.88 28.86
CA THR A 164 1.09 -11.13 29.59
C THR A 164 1.96 -12.05 28.72
N LEU A 165 3.26 -12.08 28.97
CA LEU A 165 4.18 -12.98 28.28
C LEU A 165 4.31 -14.31 29.02
N ASP A 166 4.76 -15.35 28.33
CA ASP A 166 4.97 -16.66 28.96
C ASP A 166 6.01 -16.56 30.06
N GLN A 167 5.68 -17.05 31.25
CA GLN A 167 6.55 -17.07 32.44
C GLN A 167 7.06 -15.69 32.90
N GLU A 168 6.43 -14.59 32.48
CA GLU A 168 6.76 -13.23 32.92
C GLU A 168 5.63 -12.60 33.74
N PRO A 169 5.94 -11.64 34.64
CA PRO A 169 4.90 -10.90 35.35
C PRO A 169 4.07 -10.06 34.38
N LEU A 170 2.77 -9.94 34.67
CA LEU A 170 1.86 -9.07 33.94
C LEU A 170 2.34 -7.61 34.01
N ARG A 171 2.37 -6.94 32.85
CA ARG A 171 2.70 -5.51 32.74
C ARG A 171 1.51 -4.74 32.19
N ILE A 172 1.33 -3.51 32.67
CA ILE A 172 0.28 -2.61 32.20
C ILE A 172 0.94 -1.33 31.69
N PHE A 173 0.69 -1.01 30.43
CA PHE A 173 1.12 0.22 29.79
C PHE A 173 -0.05 1.19 29.70
N LYS A 174 0.21 2.48 29.92
CA LYS A 174 -0.82 3.54 29.93
C LYS A 174 -1.12 4.13 28.56
N SER A 175 -0.22 3.88 27.62
CA SER A 175 -0.37 4.33 26.25
C SER A 175 0.29 3.34 25.29
N ARG A 176 -0.10 3.43 24.02
CA ARG A 176 0.56 2.71 22.93
C ARG A 176 2.03 3.11 22.78
N VAL A 177 2.36 4.38 23.04
CA VAL A 177 3.74 4.89 23.00
C VAL A 177 4.61 4.18 24.03
N ASP A 178 4.13 4.00 25.27
CA ASP A 178 4.87 3.29 26.31
C ASP A 178 5.10 1.82 25.96
N PHE A 179 4.11 1.18 25.33
CA PHE A 179 4.23 -0.20 24.86
C PHE A 179 5.27 -0.34 23.73
N ILE A 180 5.28 0.59 22.75
CA ILE A 180 6.28 0.59 21.68
C ILE A 180 7.67 0.84 22.26
N ARG A 181 7.83 1.78 23.20
CA ARG A 181 9.12 2.00 23.88
C ARG A 181 9.63 0.75 24.58
N PHE A 182 8.75 0.07 25.31
CA PHE A 182 9.09 -1.21 25.93
C PHE A 182 9.55 -2.24 24.89
N PHE A 183 8.88 -2.32 23.73
CA PHE A 183 9.28 -3.21 22.65
C PHE A 183 10.68 -2.89 22.11
N LEU A 184 10.97 -1.61 21.87
CA LEU A 184 12.29 -1.16 21.41
C LEU A 184 13.39 -1.46 22.43
N GLU A 185 13.13 -1.20 23.72
CA GLU A 185 14.06 -1.51 24.82
C GLU A 185 14.25 -3.02 25.01
N ARG A 186 13.19 -3.82 24.84
CA ARG A 186 13.23 -5.28 25.01
C ARG A 186 14.11 -5.97 23.96
N LEU A 187 14.11 -5.46 22.73
CA LEU A 187 14.90 -6.00 21.63
C LEU A 187 16.29 -5.38 21.50
N ASP A 188 16.64 -4.46 22.42
CA ASP A 188 17.95 -3.78 22.47
C ASP A 188 18.33 -3.14 21.12
N PHE A 189 17.34 -2.53 20.46
CA PHE A 189 17.58 -1.88 19.17
C PHE A 189 18.45 -0.64 19.33
N ASP A 190 19.35 -0.45 18.37
CA ASP A 190 20.12 0.79 18.27
C ASP A 190 19.22 1.95 17.82
N LEU A 191 19.00 2.89 18.75
CA LEU A 191 18.19 4.08 18.56
C LEU A 191 19.02 5.33 18.22
N ASP A 192 20.19 5.20 17.58
CA ASP A 192 20.95 6.35 17.09
C ASP A 192 20.12 7.23 16.14
N HIS A 193 19.35 6.58 15.26
CA HIS A 193 18.43 7.22 14.31
C HIS A 193 17.14 6.41 14.17
N ILE A 194 16.00 7.10 14.16
CA ILE A 194 14.67 6.54 13.86
C ILE A 194 14.16 7.19 12.57
N LEU A 195 13.87 6.36 11.57
CA LEU A 195 13.23 6.79 10.32
C LEU A 195 11.74 6.44 10.40
N PHE A 196 10.85 7.42 10.30
CA PHE A 196 9.41 7.19 10.44
C PHE A 196 8.62 7.96 9.39
N ASN A 197 7.37 7.54 9.10
CA ASN A 197 6.64 8.03 7.94
C ASN A 197 5.32 8.76 8.22
N SER A 198 4.93 8.94 9.49
CA SER A 198 3.70 9.68 9.83
C SER A 198 3.85 10.47 11.13
N LEU A 199 2.93 11.42 11.35
CA LEU A 199 2.87 12.24 12.56
C LEU A 199 2.00 11.61 13.68
N ALA A 200 1.71 10.31 13.56
CA ALA A 200 0.93 9.53 14.52
C ALA A 200 1.82 8.93 15.63
N TYR A 201 1.71 7.63 15.93
CA TYR A 201 2.41 7.04 17.07
C TYR A 201 3.92 6.94 16.83
N SER A 202 4.36 6.74 15.58
CA SER A 202 5.79 6.71 15.25
C SER A 202 6.49 8.03 15.60
N PHE A 203 5.88 9.17 15.27
CA PHE A 203 6.33 10.49 15.70
C PHE A 203 6.30 10.66 17.22
N LEU A 204 5.20 10.27 17.88
CA LEU A 204 5.09 10.41 19.34
C LEU A 204 6.15 9.60 20.10
N VAL A 205 6.60 8.46 19.55
CA VAL A 205 7.73 7.70 20.09
C VAL A 205 9.01 8.55 20.01
N SER A 206 9.37 9.09 18.84
CA SER A 206 10.52 10.00 18.68
C SER A 206 10.43 11.20 19.63
N HIS A 207 9.25 11.83 19.75
CA HIS A 207 9.00 12.92 20.69
C HIS A 207 9.24 12.51 22.16
N SER A 208 8.75 11.34 22.57
CA SER A 208 8.90 10.83 23.94
C SER A 208 10.33 10.43 24.32
N LEU A 209 11.18 10.18 23.32
CA LEU A 209 12.60 9.85 23.47
C LEU A 209 13.48 11.11 23.50
N THR A 210 12.88 12.31 23.46
CA THR A 210 13.60 13.58 23.65
C THR A 210 14.41 13.54 24.95
N GLY A 211 15.71 13.80 24.84
CA GLY A 211 16.68 13.69 25.94
C GLY A 211 17.65 12.52 25.81
N LEU A 212 17.31 11.50 25.01
CA LEU A 212 18.29 10.50 24.56
C LEU A 212 19.10 11.04 23.37
N LYS A 213 20.36 10.64 23.27
CA LYS A 213 21.22 11.01 22.15
C LYS A 213 20.71 10.35 20.86
N GLY A 214 20.64 11.13 19.79
CA GLY A 214 20.28 10.67 18.44
C GLY A 214 19.51 11.73 17.67
N GLN A 215 19.32 11.50 16.38
CA GLN A 215 18.55 12.38 15.49
C GLN A 215 17.67 11.55 14.58
N ASP A 216 16.41 11.96 14.41
CA ASP A 216 15.40 11.18 13.71
C ASP A 216 14.92 11.93 12.46
N ILE A 217 14.41 11.18 11.48
CA ILE A 217 13.97 11.71 10.19
C ILE A 217 12.52 11.30 9.95
N LEU A 218 11.67 12.29 9.69
CA LEU A 218 10.31 12.07 9.20
C LEU A 218 10.33 12.02 7.67
N PHE A 219 9.83 10.95 7.07
CA PHE A 219 9.47 10.87 5.66
C PHE A 219 7.97 11.16 5.53
N TRP A 220 7.60 12.39 5.21
CA TRP A 220 6.20 12.78 5.11
C TRP A 220 5.63 12.41 3.73
N GLN A 221 4.69 11.47 3.71
CA GLN A 221 4.11 10.89 2.48
C GLN A 221 2.66 11.37 2.22
N GLU A 222 1.98 11.89 3.24
CA GLU A 222 0.58 12.33 3.14
C GLU A 222 0.45 13.69 2.41
N PRO A 223 -0.67 13.95 1.70
CA PRO A 223 -0.86 15.22 1.00
C PRO A 223 -0.99 16.40 1.95
N LEU A 224 -0.54 17.58 1.50
CA LEU A 224 -0.73 18.85 2.22
C LEU A 224 -1.86 19.68 1.60
N TYR A 225 -2.67 20.29 2.47
CA TYR A 225 -3.76 21.19 2.08
C TYR A 225 -3.38 22.65 2.40
N ASP A 226 -4.25 23.42 3.05
CA ASP A 226 -4.05 24.85 3.21
C ASP A 226 -3.07 25.21 4.33
N GLU A 227 -2.82 24.30 5.27
CA GLU A 227 -1.97 24.52 6.44
C GLU A 227 -1.08 23.31 6.72
N LEU A 228 0.08 23.56 7.35
CA LEU A 228 0.94 22.49 7.86
C LEU A 228 0.32 21.86 9.11
N PRO A 229 0.33 20.51 9.26
CA PRO A 229 -0.16 19.85 10.46
C PRO A 229 0.51 20.38 11.74
N GLY A 230 -0.23 20.52 12.84
CA GLY A 230 0.30 21.08 14.09
C GLY A 230 1.53 20.33 14.63
N ASN A 231 1.54 19.00 14.53
CA ASN A 231 2.72 18.19 14.92
C ASN A 231 3.92 18.43 14.00
N MET A 232 3.70 18.79 12.73
CA MET A 232 4.77 19.20 11.82
C MET A 232 5.36 20.54 12.24
N GLN A 233 4.51 21.52 12.58
CA GLN A 233 4.95 22.82 13.08
C GLN A 233 5.80 22.68 14.35
N LEU A 234 5.43 21.75 15.24
CA LEU A 234 6.23 21.44 16.44
C LEU A 234 7.66 20.98 16.10
N ILE A 235 7.84 20.15 15.06
CA ILE A 235 9.18 19.75 14.57
C ILE A 235 9.96 20.95 14.04
N LEU A 236 9.28 21.87 13.34
CA LEU A 236 9.93 23.06 12.76
C LEU A 236 10.40 24.03 13.85
N GLU A 237 9.55 24.30 14.84
CA GLU A 237 9.79 25.29 15.89
C GLU A 237 10.73 24.78 17.01
N ASN A 238 10.72 23.49 17.31
CA ASN A 238 11.47 22.95 18.45
C ASN A 238 12.80 22.31 18.02
N SER A 239 13.91 22.93 18.42
CA SER A 239 15.28 22.45 18.15
C SER A 239 15.79 21.36 19.10
N GLN A 240 15.03 21.02 20.15
CA GLN A 240 15.41 20.01 21.14
C GLN A 240 14.87 18.62 20.82
N LEU A 241 13.90 18.50 19.91
CA LEU A 241 13.36 17.21 19.49
C LEU A 241 14.43 16.38 18.80
N ARG A 242 14.30 15.06 18.86
CA ARG A 242 15.15 14.17 18.06
C ARG A 242 14.87 14.32 16.57
N ALA A 243 13.61 14.40 16.18
CA ALA A 243 13.21 14.69 14.81
C ALA A 243 13.56 16.14 14.45
N GLN A 244 14.52 16.32 13.54
CA GLN A 244 14.98 17.64 13.07
C GLN A 244 14.88 17.82 11.56
N THR A 245 14.62 16.73 10.83
CA THR A 245 14.57 16.73 9.35
C THR A 245 13.25 16.12 8.88
N ILE A 246 12.63 16.79 7.92
CA ILE A 246 11.42 16.34 7.23
C ILE A 246 11.79 16.12 5.76
N VAL A 247 11.80 14.86 5.34
CA VAL A 247 11.96 14.47 3.94
C VAL A 247 10.58 14.35 3.31
N ILE A 248 10.37 14.99 2.17
CA ILE A 248 9.11 14.90 1.40
C ILE A 248 9.43 14.33 0.02
N PRO A 249 9.04 13.07 -0.26
CA PRO A 249 9.28 12.43 -1.56
C PRO A 249 8.49 13.05 -2.72
N ASP A 250 7.24 13.46 -2.49
CA ASP A 250 6.46 14.10 -3.54
C ASP A 250 6.85 15.57 -3.72
N LEU A 251 7.30 15.91 -4.92
CA LEU A 251 7.74 17.27 -5.27
C LEU A 251 6.60 18.29 -5.12
N ALA A 252 5.37 17.94 -5.51
CA ALA A 252 4.25 18.88 -5.42
C ALA A 252 3.95 19.25 -3.96
N THR A 253 3.96 18.24 -3.08
CA THR A 253 3.81 18.42 -1.63
C THR A 253 4.99 19.15 -1.01
N TYR A 254 6.23 18.89 -1.46
CA TYR A 254 7.42 19.59 -0.99
C TYR A 254 7.39 21.10 -1.30
N GLU A 255 7.06 21.47 -2.54
CA GLU A 255 6.95 22.87 -2.94
C GLU A 255 5.83 23.57 -2.15
N LYS A 256 4.71 22.87 -1.92
CA LYS A 256 3.63 23.38 -1.08
C LYS A 256 4.07 23.56 0.37
N ALA A 257 4.79 22.61 0.95
CA ALA A 257 5.33 22.72 2.30
C ALA A 257 6.24 23.94 2.45
N LYS A 258 7.14 24.18 1.47
CA LYS A 258 8.00 25.37 1.46
C LYS A 258 7.22 26.68 1.37
N SER A 259 6.13 26.70 0.61
CA SER A 259 5.29 27.90 0.47
C SER A 259 4.56 28.27 1.77
N LEU A 260 4.22 27.28 2.60
CA LEU A 260 3.52 27.45 3.87
C LEU A 260 4.48 27.71 5.05
N ALA A 261 5.74 27.25 4.95
CA ALA A 261 6.74 27.40 5.99
C ALA A 261 7.43 28.78 5.97
N ALA A 262 7.80 29.27 7.15
CA ALA A 262 8.62 30.48 7.27
C ALA A 262 10.05 30.25 6.71
N ALA A 263 10.72 31.32 6.27
CA ALA A 263 12.01 31.23 5.57
C ALA A 263 13.12 30.52 6.38
N ASP A 264 13.10 30.66 7.71
CA ASP A 264 14.01 30.01 8.65
C ASP A 264 13.65 28.53 8.92
N GLN A 265 12.42 28.11 8.64
CA GLN A 265 11.97 26.72 8.78
C GLN A 265 12.30 25.88 7.54
N GLN A 266 12.44 26.52 6.37
CA GLN A 266 12.65 25.84 5.08
C GLN A 266 13.89 24.94 5.02
N GLN A 267 14.89 25.20 5.87
CA GLN A 267 16.12 24.41 5.97
C GLN A 267 15.92 23.00 6.55
N LYS A 268 14.79 22.74 7.23
CA LYS A 268 14.46 21.42 7.77
C LYS A 268 13.77 20.50 6.75
N PHE A 269 13.32 21.06 5.63
CA PHE A 269 12.70 20.29 4.55
C PHE A 269 13.75 19.85 3.54
N LEU A 270 13.82 18.54 3.31
CA LEU A 270 14.58 17.94 2.23
C LEU A 270 13.61 17.30 1.23
N HIS A 271 13.96 17.39 -0.05
CA HIS A 271 13.25 16.68 -1.10
C HIS A 271 14.02 15.43 -1.49
N LEU A 272 13.29 14.33 -1.68
CA LEU A 272 13.80 13.08 -2.21
C LEU A 272 12.76 12.52 -3.17
N GLY A 273 12.88 11.25 -3.55
CA GLY A 273 11.85 10.53 -4.29
C GLY A 273 11.83 9.08 -3.82
N TYR A 274 11.38 8.14 -4.65
CA TYR A 274 11.55 6.70 -4.41
C TYR A 274 12.45 6.10 -5.49
N HIS A 275 13.21 5.07 -5.13
CA HIS A 275 13.97 4.29 -6.09
C HIS A 275 13.18 3.02 -6.43
N TYR A 276 12.67 2.94 -7.66
CA TYR A 276 11.87 1.80 -8.10
C TYR A 276 12.73 0.73 -8.78
N ASP A 277 12.57 -0.53 -8.36
CA ASP A 277 13.13 -1.69 -9.05
C ASP A 277 12.23 -2.11 -10.23
N PHE A 278 12.43 -1.46 -11.37
CA PHE A 278 11.74 -1.80 -12.61
C PHE A 278 12.12 -3.20 -13.09
N LYS A 279 11.11 -4.04 -13.32
CA LYS A 279 11.27 -5.49 -13.62
C LYS A 279 11.79 -5.77 -15.03
N ARG A 280 11.65 -4.82 -15.95
CA ARG A 280 12.13 -4.90 -17.34
C ARG A 280 12.12 -3.52 -18.01
N ASP A 281 12.79 -3.41 -19.14
CA ASP A 281 12.66 -2.27 -20.05
C ASP A 281 11.39 -2.33 -20.91
N ASN A 282 11.02 -1.19 -21.50
CA ASN A 282 10.02 -1.10 -22.55
C ASN A 282 10.65 -1.45 -23.92
N PHE A 283 10.02 -2.33 -24.68
CA PHE A 283 10.54 -2.80 -25.98
C PHE A 283 9.84 -2.20 -27.18
N LEU A 284 9.04 -1.13 -26.98
CA LEU A 284 8.34 -0.41 -28.04
C LEU A 284 7.35 -1.27 -28.84
N ARG A 285 6.82 -2.34 -28.24
CA ARG A 285 5.84 -3.22 -28.88
C ARG A 285 4.50 -2.53 -28.98
N LYS A 286 3.78 -2.82 -30.06
CA LYS A 286 2.46 -2.24 -30.37
C LYS A 286 1.34 -3.04 -29.70
N ASP A 287 1.59 -3.55 -28.50
CA ASP A 287 0.65 -4.36 -27.73
C ASP A 287 0.22 -3.56 -26.49
N ALA A 288 -1.06 -3.20 -26.44
CA ALA A 288 -1.68 -2.49 -25.32
C ALA A 288 -2.49 -3.45 -24.45
N LEU A 289 -2.39 -3.28 -23.13
CA LEU A 289 -3.10 -4.07 -22.13
C LEU A 289 -4.18 -3.23 -21.44
N ILE A 290 -5.36 -3.83 -21.23
CA ILE A 290 -6.43 -3.31 -20.40
C ILE A 290 -6.91 -4.45 -19.50
N LEU A 291 -6.93 -4.23 -18.18
CA LEU A 291 -7.56 -5.14 -17.24
C LEU A 291 -8.90 -4.55 -16.78
N THR A 292 -9.96 -5.36 -16.79
CA THR A 292 -11.30 -4.86 -16.42
C THR A 292 -12.11 -5.87 -15.61
N HIS A 293 -12.98 -5.34 -14.73
CA HIS A 293 -14.07 -6.09 -14.09
C HIS A 293 -15.42 -5.93 -14.84
N SER A 294 -15.51 -5.00 -15.78
CA SER A 294 -16.75 -4.64 -16.47
C SER A 294 -16.57 -4.60 -18.01
N ASP A 295 -17.68 -4.57 -18.73
CA ASP A 295 -17.71 -4.36 -20.18
C ASP A 295 -17.75 -2.86 -20.57
N GLN A 296 -17.57 -1.97 -19.60
CA GLN A 296 -17.55 -0.53 -19.79
C GLN A 296 -16.10 -0.08 -19.86
N ILE A 297 -15.60 0.03 -21.09
CA ILE A 297 -14.26 0.54 -21.40
C ILE A 297 -14.44 1.80 -22.22
N GLU A 298 -14.11 2.94 -21.62
CA GLU A 298 -14.35 4.27 -22.14
C GLU A 298 -13.54 4.51 -23.41
N GLY A 299 -14.16 5.04 -24.46
CA GLY A 299 -13.47 5.38 -25.71
C GLY A 299 -12.87 4.21 -26.51
N LEU A 300 -13.07 2.95 -26.11
CA LEU A 300 -12.39 1.79 -26.68
C LEU A 300 -12.58 1.65 -28.19
N GLU A 301 -13.82 1.74 -28.68
CA GLU A 301 -14.13 1.58 -30.10
C GLU A 301 -13.40 2.62 -30.96
N THR A 302 -13.39 3.88 -30.51
CA THR A 302 -12.67 4.97 -31.18
C THR A 302 -11.18 4.68 -31.23
N LEU A 303 -10.56 4.25 -30.13
CA LEU A 303 -9.13 3.95 -30.07
C LEU A 303 -8.76 2.77 -30.98
N VAL A 304 -9.54 1.69 -30.95
CA VAL A 304 -9.34 0.49 -31.77
C VAL A 304 -9.39 0.83 -33.26
N GLN A 305 -10.33 1.67 -33.68
CA GLN A 305 -10.46 2.12 -35.07
C GLN A 305 -9.35 3.10 -35.49
N THR A 306 -8.94 3.99 -34.58
CA THR A 306 -7.94 5.04 -34.85
C THR A 306 -6.52 4.47 -34.90
N LEU A 307 -6.24 3.40 -34.15
CA LEU A 307 -4.93 2.78 -34.03
C LEU A 307 -4.93 1.32 -34.54
N PRO A 308 -5.16 1.07 -35.84
CA PRO A 308 -5.22 -0.28 -36.40
C PRO A 308 -3.89 -1.04 -36.28
N GLN A 309 -2.78 -0.35 -36.06
CA GLN A 309 -1.44 -0.90 -35.86
C GLN A 309 -1.18 -1.41 -34.44
N VAL A 310 -2.04 -1.06 -33.47
CA VAL A 310 -1.90 -1.48 -32.05
C VAL A 310 -2.83 -2.65 -31.79
N VAL A 311 -2.29 -3.71 -31.18
CA VAL A 311 -3.06 -4.86 -30.69
C VAL A 311 -3.58 -4.54 -29.29
N PHE A 312 -4.89 -4.54 -29.12
CA PHE A 312 -5.57 -4.30 -27.84
C PHE A 312 -5.87 -5.65 -27.16
N ARG A 313 -5.13 -5.94 -26.10
CA ARG A 313 -5.30 -7.14 -25.26
C ARG A 313 -6.14 -6.77 -24.05
N ILE A 314 -7.37 -7.24 -24.00
CA ILE A 314 -8.31 -6.91 -22.93
C ILE A 314 -8.56 -8.18 -22.12
N ALA A 315 -8.28 -8.13 -20.82
CA ALA A 315 -8.43 -9.29 -19.95
C ALA A 315 -9.38 -9.00 -18.78
N ALA A 316 -10.18 -10.00 -18.43
CA ALA A 316 -11.08 -9.97 -17.28
C ALA A 316 -10.95 -11.27 -16.48
N LEU A 317 -11.03 -11.17 -15.15
CA LEU A 317 -11.10 -12.34 -14.25
C LEU A 317 -12.46 -13.05 -14.33
N THR A 318 -13.46 -12.40 -14.93
CA THR A 318 -14.83 -12.87 -15.07
C THR A 318 -15.15 -13.21 -16.52
N GLU A 319 -16.36 -13.73 -16.74
CA GLU A 319 -16.95 -13.80 -18.06
C GLU A 319 -17.15 -12.39 -18.65
N MET A 320 -17.07 -12.28 -19.97
CA MET A 320 -17.26 -11.03 -20.69
C MET A 320 -18.68 -10.94 -21.26
N SER A 321 -19.25 -9.74 -21.23
CA SER A 321 -20.60 -9.53 -21.80
C SER A 321 -20.58 -9.61 -23.33
N PRO A 322 -21.75 -9.82 -23.98
CA PRO A 322 -21.87 -9.74 -25.43
C PRO A 322 -21.40 -8.41 -26.03
N LYS A 323 -21.48 -7.30 -25.26
CA LYS A 323 -20.99 -5.99 -25.68
C LYS A 323 -19.48 -5.99 -25.85
N LEU A 324 -18.73 -6.55 -24.91
CA LEU A 324 -17.27 -6.62 -25.04
C LEU A 324 -16.87 -7.66 -26.09
N LEU A 325 -17.57 -8.80 -26.16
CA LEU A 325 -17.32 -9.85 -27.16
C LEU A 325 -17.51 -9.36 -28.60
N SER A 326 -18.41 -8.40 -28.85
CA SER A 326 -18.60 -7.83 -30.19
C SER A 326 -17.35 -7.10 -30.71
N MET A 327 -16.45 -6.66 -29.82
CA MET A 327 -15.18 -6.03 -30.18
C MET A 327 -14.21 -7.00 -30.89
N LEU A 328 -14.43 -8.32 -30.81
CA LEU A 328 -13.68 -9.32 -31.62
C LEU A 328 -13.93 -9.18 -33.13
N SER A 329 -14.91 -8.38 -33.54
CA SER A 329 -15.08 -8.00 -34.95
C SER A 329 -13.88 -7.20 -35.50
N TYR A 330 -13.13 -6.53 -34.62
CA TYR A 330 -11.90 -5.81 -34.97
C TYR A 330 -10.69 -6.76 -34.90
N LYS A 331 -9.93 -6.85 -36.00
CA LYS A 331 -8.77 -7.77 -36.11
C LYS A 331 -7.62 -7.45 -35.16
N ASN A 332 -7.56 -6.22 -34.67
CA ASN A 332 -6.56 -5.73 -33.74
C ASN A 332 -7.00 -5.82 -32.26
N VAL A 333 -8.06 -6.58 -31.96
CA VAL A 333 -8.52 -6.84 -30.58
C VAL A 333 -8.36 -8.31 -30.24
N VAL A 334 -7.81 -8.58 -29.06
CA VAL A 334 -7.69 -9.93 -28.47
C VAL A 334 -8.29 -9.91 -27.07
N LEU A 335 -9.26 -10.79 -26.81
CA LEU A 335 -9.96 -10.87 -25.53
C LEU A 335 -9.52 -12.09 -24.72
N TYR A 336 -9.31 -11.89 -23.43
CA TYR A 336 -8.94 -12.92 -22.45
C TYR A 336 -9.98 -12.97 -21.34
N GLN A 337 -10.99 -13.82 -21.48
CA GLN A 337 -12.02 -14.05 -20.46
C GLN A 337 -11.55 -15.08 -19.42
N ASN A 338 -12.02 -14.94 -18.18
CA ASN A 338 -11.64 -15.81 -17.06
C ASN A 338 -10.11 -15.97 -16.94
N ALA A 339 -9.38 -14.87 -17.16
CA ALA A 339 -7.93 -14.89 -17.20
C ALA A 339 -7.35 -15.34 -15.86
N SER A 340 -6.50 -16.36 -15.88
CA SER A 340 -5.73 -16.76 -14.71
C SER A 340 -4.68 -15.71 -14.34
N LEU A 341 -4.22 -15.69 -13.09
CA LEU A 341 -3.13 -14.81 -12.65
C LEU A 341 -1.87 -14.97 -13.51
N LYS A 342 -1.54 -16.22 -13.90
CA LYS A 342 -0.42 -16.52 -14.79
C LYS A 342 -0.60 -15.94 -16.20
N GLN A 343 -1.82 -15.97 -16.74
CA GLN A 343 -2.11 -15.33 -18.02
C GLN A 343 -2.00 -13.81 -17.92
N ILE A 344 -2.47 -13.21 -16.83
CA ILE A 344 -2.31 -11.77 -16.59
C ILE A 344 -0.83 -11.39 -16.54
N GLU A 345 0.02 -12.16 -15.84
CA GLU A 345 1.47 -11.96 -15.83
C GLU A 345 2.10 -12.04 -17.23
N GLN A 346 1.66 -13.01 -18.04
CA GLN A 346 2.11 -13.11 -19.43
C GLN A 346 1.72 -11.87 -20.24
N LEU A 347 0.53 -11.31 -20.04
CA LEU A 347 0.10 -10.10 -20.72
C LEU A 347 0.95 -8.88 -20.35
N TYR A 348 1.35 -8.74 -19.08
CA TYR A 348 2.31 -7.70 -18.68
C TYR A 348 3.67 -7.85 -19.35
N LEU A 349 4.10 -9.08 -19.65
CA LEU A 349 5.34 -9.32 -20.36
C LEU A 349 5.22 -9.07 -21.86
N GLU A 350 4.05 -9.29 -22.46
CA GLU A 350 3.80 -9.15 -23.91
C GLU A 350 3.43 -7.72 -24.35
N SER A 351 2.89 -6.91 -23.44
CA SER A 351 2.42 -5.54 -23.72
C SER A 351 3.38 -4.47 -23.20
N ASP A 352 3.53 -3.37 -23.94
CA ASP A 352 4.39 -2.23 -23.55
C ASP A 352 3.58 -0.96 -23.22
N ILE A 353 2.26 -1.05 -23.29
CA ILE A 353 1.32 0.04 -23.02
C ILE A 353 0.23 -0.50 -22.10
N TYR A 354 -0.16 0.29 -21.10
CA TYR A 354 -1.34 0.04 -20.28
C TYR A 354 -2.32 1.20 -20.45
N LEU A 355 -3.58 0.91 -20.79
CA LEU A 355 -4.61 1.92 -20.93
C LEU A 355 -5.59 1.84 -19.75
N ASP A 356 -5.55 2.84 -18.87
CA ASP A 356 -6.44 2.95 -17.71
C ASP A 356 -7.76 3.62 -18.09
N ILE A 357 -8.52 2.90 -18.92
CA ILE A 357 -9.76 3.36 -19.55
C ILE A 357 -10.97 2.49 -19.19
N ASN A 358 -10.80 1.52 -18.27
CA ASN A 358 -11.90 0.71 -17.78
C ASN A 358 -12.67 1.43 -16.66
N HIS A 359 -13.99 1.28 -16.63
CA HIS A 359 -14.80 1.70 -15.50
C HIS A 359 -14.84 0.63 -14.41
N GLY A 360 -15.08 1.07 -13.17
CA GLY A 360 -15.24 0.20 -12.01
C GLY A 360 -14.06 0.27 -11.05
N GLY A 361 -13.88 -0.78 -10.25
CA GLY A 361 -12.71 -0.91 -9.38
C GLY A 361 -11.49 -1.40 -10.14
N GLN A 362 -10.31 -1.06 -9.62
CA GLN A 362 -9.04 -1.52 -10.19
C GLN A 362 -8.87 -3.03 -10.03
N VAL A 363 -8.45 -3.71 -11.09
CA VAL A 363 -8.13 -5.14 -11.04
C VAL A 363 -6.70 -5.31 -10.49
N LEU A 364 -6.52 -5.93 -9.32
CA LEU A 364 -5.21 -6.42 -8.85
C LEU A 364 -4.07 -5.37 -8.90
N GLN A 365 -4.35 -4.11 -8.50
CA GLN A 365 -3.36 -3.02 -8.56
C GLN A 365 -2.73 -2.84 -9.96
N ALA A 366 -3.54 -2.97 -11.02
CA ALA A 366 -3.07 -3.06 -12.39
C ALA A 366 -2.12 -1.92 -12.83
N VAL A 367 -2.40 -0.70 -12.39
CA VAL A 367 -1.62 0.50 -12.73
C VAL A 367 -0.23 0.42 -12.10
N ARG A 368 -0.13 0.00 -10.83
CA ARG A 368 1.16 -0.22 -10.17
C ARG A 368 1.97 -1.30 -10.88
N LYS A 369 1.35 -2.44 -11.19
CA LYS A 369 2.04 -3.54 -11.91
C LYS A 369 2.48 -3.13 -13.32
N ALA A 370 1.72 -2.27 -13.99
CA ALA A 370 2.12 -1.67 -15.27
C ALA A 370 3.35 -0.78 -15.12
N PHE A 371 3.37 0.07 -14.09
CA PHE A 371 4.49 0.96 -13.77
C PHE A 371 5.77 0.16 -13.50
N GLU A 372 5.72 -0.85 -12.63
CA GLU A 372 6.86 -1.71 -12.31
C GLU A 372 7.43 -2.47 -13.53
N ASN A 373 6.61 -2.70 -14.57
CA ASN A 373 7.02 -3.37 -15.81
C ASN A 373 7.38 -2.40 -16.94
N ASN A 374 7.52 -1.10 -16.65
CA ASN A 374 7.79 -0.04 -17.64
C ASN A 374 6.77 0.01 -18.79
N LEU A 375 5.51 -0.34 -18.54
CA LEU A 375 4.45 -0.03 -19.51
C LEU A 375 4.20 1.48 -19.47
N LEU A 376 4.03 2.08 -20.64
CA LEU A 376 3.54 3.45 -20.72
C LEU A 376 2.05 3.47 -20.33
N ILE A 377 1.72 4.23 -19.30
CA ILE A 377 0.37 4.32 -18.76
C ILE A 377 -0.31 5.58 -19.30
N LEU A 378 -1.47 5.41 -19.92
CA LEU A 378 -2.33 6.48 -20.43
C LEU A 378 -3.76 6.21 -19.97
N GLY A 379 -4.56 7.26 -19.71
CA GLY A 379 -5.91 7.06 -19.20
C GLY A 379 -6.80 8.28 -19.36
N PHE A 380 -8.09 8.11 -19.01
CA PHE A 380 -9.04 9.21 -18.96
C PHE A 380 -9.33 9.63 -17.52
N GLU A 381 -9.44 10.94 -17.28
CA GLU A 381 -9.73 11.57 -15.98
C GLU A 381 -10.88 10.88 -15.21
N GLN A 382 -11.88 10.40 -15.95
CA GLN A 382 -13.08 9.74 -15.45
C GLN A 382 -12.89 8.27 -15.04
N THR A 383 -11.81 7.63 -15.47
CA THR A 383 -11.54 6.19 -15.26
C THR A 383 -10.24 5.91 -14.50
N LEU A 384 -9.40 6.92 -14.24
CA LEU A 384 -8.14 6.72 -13.53
C LEU A 384 -8.36 6.07 -12.15
N HIS A 385 -7.62 5.00 -11.91
CA HIS A 385 -7.63 4.31 -10.61
C HIS A 385 -6.51 4.79 -9.69
N ASP A 386 -5.33 5.07 -10.24
CA ASP A 386 -4.16 5.50 -9.48
C ASP A 386 -3.44 6.63 -10.23
N ARG A 387 -3.37 7.80 -9.58
CA ARG A 387 -2.75 9.00 -10.17
C ARG A 387 -1.24 9.05 -9.95
N HIS A 388 -0.69 8.32 -8.98
CA HIS A 388 0.72 8.45 -8.61
C HIS A 388 1.65 8.08 -9.77
N TYR A 389 1.25 7.08 -10.57
CA TYR A 389 2.10 6.49 -11.62
C TYR A 389 1.77 6.95 -13.04
N ILE A 390 0.98 8.00 -13.22
CA ILE A 390 0.60 8.50 -14.54
C ILE A 390 0.81 10.01 -14.63
N ALA A 391 1.69 10.41 -15.56
CA ALA A 391 2.00 11.81 -15.75
C ALA A 391 0.77 12.61 -16.21
N GLN A 392 0.64 13.86 -15.75
CA GLN A 392 -0.48 14.74 -16.13
C GLN A 392 -0.67 14.88 -17.65
N GLN A 393 0.42 14.85 -18.43
CA GLN A 393 0.40 14.90 -19.90
C GLN A 393 -0.10 13.60 -20.57
N HIS A 394 -0.28 12.53 -19.81
CA HIS A 394 -0.81 11.23 -20.25
C HIS A 394 -2.26 11.00 -19.77
N ILE A 395 -2.83 12.00 -19.10
CA ILE A 395 -4.23 12.02 -18.64
C ILE A 395 -5.04 12.87 -19.61
N PHE A 396 -6.13 12.30 -20.13
CA PHE A 396 -7.01 12.98 -21.09
C PHE A 396 -8.44 13.06 -20.56
N ASP A 397 -9.24 13.95 -21.14
CA ASP A 397 -10.68 13.92 -20.91
C ASP A 397 -11.33 12.80 -21.76
N SER A 398 -12.28 12.06 -21.22
CA SER A 398 -12.96 10.97 -21.95
C SER A 398 -13.70 11.45 -23.21
N SER A 399 -14.04 12.74 -23.32
CA SER A 399 -14.60 13.33 -24.54
C SER A 399 -13.58 13.48 -25.67
N GLN A 400 -12.28 13.28 -25.42
CA GLN A 400 -11.19 13.54 -26.36
C GLN A 400 -10.28 12.30 -26.60
N PRO A 401 -10.84 11.11 -26.93
CA PRO A 401 -10.04 9.89 -27.15
C PRO A 401 -9.02 10.02 -28.29
N ALA A 402 -9.24 10.93 -29.24
CA ALA A 402 -8.30 11.21 -30.31
C ALA A 402 -6.95 11.78 -29.81
N GLN A 403 -6.94 12.51 -28.70
CA GLN A 403 -5.71 13.05 -28.13
C GLN A 403 -4.85 11.96 -27.47
N LEU A 404 -5.51 11.02 -26.78
CA LEU A 404 -4.85 9.82 -26.26
C LEU A 404 -4.24 9.04 -27.41
N ALA A 405 -5.00 8.79 -28.49
CA ALA A 405 -4.49 8.08 -29.66
C ALA A 405 -3.28 8.78 -30.30
N SER A 406 -3.33 10.10 -30.46
CA SER A 406 -2.22 10.89 -31.01
C SER A 406 -0.97 10.81 -30.13
N THR A 407 -1.12 10.92 -28.81
CA THR A 407 0.00 10.84 -27.87
C THR A 407 0.63 9.46 -27.88
N LEU A 408 -0.20 8.41 -27.96
CA LEU A 408 0.26 7.04 -28.06
C LEU A 408 1.01 6.78 -29.37
N GLU A 409 0.52 7.30 -30.50
CA GLU A 409 1.19 7.19 -31.80
C GLU A 409 2.54 7.91 -31.80
N GLU A 410 2.62 9.10 -31.20
CA GLU A 410 3.87 9.83 -31.03
C GLU A 410 4.87 9.05 -30.18
N ALA A 411 4.45 8.50 -29.03
CA ALA A 411 5.30 7.68 -28.17
C ALA A 411 5.83 6.43 -28.91
N LEU A 412 5.02 5.83 -29.77
CA LEU A 412 5.38 4.66 -30.57
C LEU A 412 6.19 4.97 -31.83
N SER A 413 6.43 6.25 -32.15
CA SER A 413 7.18 6.65 -33.35
C SER A 413 8.68 6.36 -33.27
N GLY A 414 9.23 6.18 -32.06
CA GLY A 414 10.64 5.89 -31.86
C GLY A 414 11.03 5.70 -30.40
N VAL A 415 12.26 5.22 -30.21
CA VAL A 415 12.81 4.89 -28.88
C VAL A 415 12.93 6.12 -27.99
N GLU A 416 13.34 7.27 -28.54
CA GLU A 416 13.52 8.49 -27.76
C GLU A 416 12.17 9.10 -27.33
N GLN A 417 11.13 8.99 -28.15
CA GLN A 417 9.78 9.46 -27.82
C GLN A 417 9.20 8.66 -26.66
N MET A 418 9.27 7.32 -26.72
CA MET A 418 8.85 6.47 -25.60
C MET A 418 9.70 6.71 -24.36
N ARG A 419 11.03 6.84 -24.50
CA ARG A 419 11.90 7.15 -23.35
C ARG A 419 11.49 8.46 -22.68
N SER A 420 11.20 9.50 -23.47
CA SER A 420 10.73 10.79 -22.94
C SER A 420 9.38 10.65 -22.22
N ALA A 421 8.45 9.88 -22.77
CA ALA A 421 7.16 9.62 -22.13
C ALA A 421 7.34 8.85 -20.81
N LEU A 422 8.09 7.75 -20.80
CA LEU A 422 8.38 6.99 -19.58
C LEU A 422 9.11 7.83 -18.53
N GLN A 423 10.03 8.71 -18.93
CA GLN A 423 10.68 9.64 -18.00
C GLN A 423 9.70 10.64 -17.38
N ALA A 424 8.71 11.13 -18.13
CA ALA A 424 7.66 11.98 -17.58
C ALA A 424 6.82 11.22 -16.53
N GLN A 425 6.50 9.95 -16.82
CA GLN A 425 5.81 9.05 -15.89
C GLN A 425 6.64 8.76 -14.63
N GLY A 426 7.92 8.41 -14.79
CA GLY A 426 8.84 8.16 -13.68
C GLY A 426 9.01 9.40 -12.81
N ARG A 427 9.20 10.58 -13.40
CA ARG A 427 9.28 11.85 -12.66
C ARG A 427 7.99 12.18 -11.91
N HIS A 428 6.83 11.87 -12.50
CA HIS A 428 5.54 12.07 -11.84
C HIS A 428 5.42 11.22 -10.57
N ALA A 429 5.94 9.99 -10.60
CA ALA A 429 6.04 9.11 -9.43
C ALA A 429 7.27 9.42 -8.53
N ASN A 430 8.00 10.51 -8.80
CA ASN A 430 9.21 10.89 -8.09
C ASN A 430 10.29 9.79 -8.10
N ASP A 431 10.45 9.08 -9.23
CA ASP A 431 11.55 8.13 -9.42
C ASP A 431 12.91 8.86 -9.34
N VAL A 432 13.80 8.33 -8.50
CA VAL A 432 15.13 8.89 -8.28
C VAL A 432 16.20 7.79 -8.30
N PRO A 433 17.43 8.11 -8.72
CA PRO A 433 18.53 7.17 -8.62
C PRO A 433 18.91 6.94 -7.14
N VAL A 434 19.36 5.73 -6.83
CA VAL A 434 19.87 5.36 -5.51
C VAL A 434 21.00 6.28 -5.00
N SER A 435 21.79 6.86 -5.91
CA SER A 435 22.85 7.81 -5.55
C SER A 435 22.31 9.06 -4.85
N LEU A 436 21.10 9.51 -5.19
CA LEU A 436 20.49 10.68 -4.55
C LEU A 436 20.16 10.41 -3.07
N TYR A 437 19.73 9.18 -2.74
CA TYR A 437 19.54 8.74 -1.36
C TYR A 437 20.85 8.77 -0.58
N GLN A 438 21.93 8.23 -1.18
CA GLN A 438 23.25 8.21 -0.57
C GLN A 438 23.75 9.62 -0.29
N GLU A 439 23.65 10.53 -1.26
CA GLU A 439 24.07 11.94 -1.10
C GLU A 439 23.24 12.68 -0.04
N THR A 440 21.91 12.54 -0.11
CA THR A 440 21.00 13.29 0.76
C THR A 440 21.07 12.80 2.20
N LEU A 441 20.98 11.48 2.42
CA LEU A 441 20.92 10.92 3.76
C LEU A 441 22.28 10.86 4.45
N GLN A 442 23.40 10.73 3.71
CA GLN A 442 24.74 10.81 4.32
C GLN A 442 24.97 12.14 5.04
N SER A 443 24.38 13.23 4.52
CA SER A 443 24.48 14.57 5.13
C SER A 443 23.74 14.70 6.47
N VAL A 444 22.69 13.89 6.68
CA VAL A 444 21.81 13.95 7.85
C VAL A 444 22.16 12.87 8.89
N LEU A 445 22.46 11.66 8.43
CA LEU A 445 22.76 10.51 9.27
C LEU A 445 24.23 10.48 9.76
N GLY A 446 25.13 11.20 9.08
CA GLY A 446 26.50 11.44 9.53
C GLY A 446 27.42 10.20 9.55
N GLY A 447 28.34 10.12 8.58
CA GLY A 447 29.55 9.26 8.65
C GLY A 447 29.59 8.08 7.68
N GLN A 448 30.78 7.84 7.12
CA GLN A 448 31.09 6.82 6.11
C GLN A 448 30.63 5.41 6.53
N HIS A 449 29.71 4.83 5.75
CA HIS A 449 29.62 3.38 5.61
C HIS A 449 30.79 2.94 4.73
N GLY A 450 31.96 2.76 5.35
CA GLY A 450 33.14 2.14 4.77
C GLY A 450 33.15 0.65 5.02
#